data_AF-A0A927YFR2-F1
#
_entry.id   AF-A0A927YFR2-F1
#
_cell.length_a   1.000
_cell.length_b   1.000
_cell.length_c   1.000
_cell.angle_alpha   90.00
_cell.angle_beta   90.00
_cell.angle_gamma   90.00
#
_symmetry.space_group_name_H-M   'P 1'
#
loop_
_entity.id
_entity.type
_entity.pdbx_description
1 polymer ?
#
loop_
_entity_poly.entity_id
_entity_poly.type
_entity_poly.pdbx_seq_one_letter_code
_entity_poly.pdbx_strand_id
1 'polypeptide(L)'
;MSPIRFFLLTLKRYFKKPGFLILLFVMLCVSLFLGGTQNKEETAISIAFYCETDDDYGDLSSERFIGALEDFEGLFHFYPLDGKEAVYEAVGRGEYECGYLIPEDFLTEILDGENDELITVITS
;
A
#
# COMPACT_ATOMS: atom_id res chain seq x y z
N MET A 1 -14.50 -46.66 -21.73
CA MET A 1 -14.22 -46.66 -20.27
C MET A 1 -14.11 -45.20 -19.84
N SER A 2 -15.08 -44.64 -19.09
CA SER A 2 -15.07 -43.19 -18.86
C SER A 2 -14.01 -42.79 -17.81
N PRO A 3 -13.12 -41.82 -18.11
CA PRO A 3 -12.05 -41.39 -17.20
C PRO A 3 -12.58 -40.81 -15.88
N ILE A 4 -13.81 -40.28 -15.92
CA ILE A 4 -14.53 -39.72 -14.78
C ILE A 4 -14.77 -40.78 -13.68
N ARG A 5 -15.07 -42.03 -14.05
CA ARG A 5 -15.29 -43.11 -13.07
C ARG A 5 -14.01 -43.48 -12.33
N PHE A 6 -12.87 -43.49 -13.03
CA PHE A 6 -11.56 -43.70 -12.42
C PHE A 6 -11.17 -42.56 -11.48
N PHE A 7 -11.43 -41.31 -11.89
CA PHE A 7 -11.19 -40.14 -11.04
C PHE A 7 -12.00 -40.20 -9.74
N LEU A 8 -13.30 -40.52 -9.81
CA LEU A 8 -14.16 -40.65 -8.63
C LEU A 8 -13.74 -41.80 -7.69
N LEU A 9 -13.25 -42.91 -8.22
CA LEU A 9 -12.76 -44.04 -7.41
C LEU A 9 -11.45 -43.69 -6.69
N THR A 10 -10.56 -42.97 -7.36
CA THR A 10 -9.32 -42.45 -6.77
C THR A 10 -9.65 -41.43 -5.67
N LEU A 11 -10.57 -40.50 -5.93
CA LEU A 11 -11.01 -39.51 -4.95
C LEU A 11 -11.64 -40.16 -3.71
N LYS A 12 -12.50 -41.18 -3.89
CA LYS A 12 -13.10 -41.96 -2.79
C LYS A 12 -12.06 -42.70 -1.95
N ARG A 13 -10.94 -43.11 -2.54
CA ARG A 13 -9.84 -43.78 -1.83
C ARG A 13 -8.97 -42.79 -1.04
N TYR A 14 -8.74 -41.59 -1.58
CA TYR A 14 -8.01 -40.52 -0.89
C TYR A 14 -8.79 -39.95 0.30
N PHE A 15 -10.11 -39.76 0.17
CA PHE A 15 -10.97 -39.29 1.28
C PHE A 15 -11.08 -40.27 2.46
N LYS A 16 -10.79 -41.56 2.26
CA LYS A 16 -10.82 -42.57 3.34
C LYS A 16 -9.53 -42.63 4.16
N LYS A 17 -8.46 -41.95 3.74
CA LYS A 17 -7.22 -41.90 4.50
C LYS A 17 -7.19 -40.63 5.35
N PRO A 18 -7.10 -40.73 6.69
CA PRO A 18 -7.13 -39.55 7.56
C PRO A 18 -5.98 -38.58 7.25
N GLY A 19 -4.82 -39.08 6.83
CA GLY A 19 -3.67 -38.24 6.47
C GLY A 19 -3.90 -37.32 5.26
N PHE A 20 -4.71 -37.73 4.27
CA PHE A 20 -5.01 -36.88 3.11
C PHE A 20 -5.98 -35.75 3.49
N LEU A 21 -6.96 -36.04 4.35
CA LEU A 21 -7.91 -35.04 4.85
C LEU A 21 -7.19 -34.00 5.71
N ILE A 22 -6.24 -34.44 6.56
CA ILE A 22 -5.36 -33.55 7.32
C ILE A 22 -4.52 -32.68 6.38
N LEU A 23 -3.88 -33.25 5.35
CA LEU A 23 -3.08 -32.49 4.39
C LEU A 23 -3.91 -31.42 3.66
N LEU A 24 -5.13 -31.77 3.24
CA LEU A 24 -6.06 -30.85 2.59
C LEU A 24 -6.48 -29.73 3.55
N PHE A 25 -6.78 -30.08 4.81
CA PHE A 25 -7.15 -29.09 5.82
C PHE A 25 -5.98 -28.18 6.17
N VAL A 26 -4.75 -28.69 6.25
CA VAL A 26 -3.54 -27.88 6.43
C VAL A 26 -3.39 -26.91 5.26
N MET A 27 -3.55 -27.37 4.02
CA MET A 27 -3.44 -26.48 2.86
C MET A 27 -4.54 -25.41 2.84
N LEU A 28 -5.77 -25.76 3.23
CA LEU A 28 -6.87 -24.82 3.39
C LEU A 28 -6.57 -23.82 4.52
N CYS A 29 -6.12 -24.29 5.68
CA CYS A 29 -5.72 -23.44 6.80
C CYS A 29 -4.60 -22.48 6.37
N VAL A 30 -3.53 -22.98 5.76
CA VAL A 30 -2.44 -22.15 5.22
C VAL A 30 -2.98 -21.09 4.27
N SER A 31 -3.88 -21.46 3.34
CA SER A 31 -4.50 -20.48 2.43
C SER A 31 -5.41 -19.45 3.12
N LEU A 32 -6.10 -19.82 4.21
CA LEU A 32 -6.95 -18.91 4.97
C LEU A 32 -6.12 -17.99 5.89
N PHE A 33 -5.07 -18.52 6.50
CA PHE A 33 -4.12 -17.75 7.29
C PHE A 33 -3.32 -16.79 6.40
N LEU A 34 -2.76 -17.26 5.28
CA LEU A 34 -2.10 -16.37 4.31
C LEU A 34 -3.11 -15.47 3.59
N GLY A 35 -4.35 -15.88 3.37
CA GLY A 35 -5.38 -15.03 2.75
C GLY A 35 -5.84 -13.89 3.64
N GLY A 36 -5.82 -14.08 4.97
CA GLY A 36 -6.00 -12.99 5.94
C GLY A 36 -4.74 -12.13 6.14
N THR A 37 -3.58 -12.65 5.73
CA THR A 37 -2.28 -11.95 5.75
C THR A 37 -1.80 -11.65 4.33
N GLN A 38 -2.70 -11.63 3.35
CA GLN A 38 -2.45 -11.00 2.07
C GLN A 38 -2.70 -9.51 2.35
N ASN A 39 -1.87 -8.98 3.23
CA ASN A 39 -1.68 -7.56 3.37
C ASN A 39 -1.40 -7.06 1.96
N LYS A 40 -2.10 -6.00 1.62
CA LYS A 40 -1.84 -5.09 0.53
C LYS A 40 -0.40 -4.57 0.65
N GLU A 41 0.59 -5.44 0.41
CA GLU A 41 2.02 -5.14 0.57
C GLU A 41 2.78 -5.46 -0.72
N GLU A 42 2.31 -6.37 -1.58
CA GLU A 42 3.01 -6.67 -2.85
C GLU A 42 2.64 -5.72 -4.01
N THR A 43 1.68 -4.82 -3.83
CA THR A 43 1.36 -3.79 -4.83
C THR A 43 1.06 -2.43 -4.21
N ALA A 44 1.45 -2.22 -2.95
CA ALA A 44 1.24 -0.95 -2.26
C ALA A 44 2.56 -0.16 -2.36
N ILE A 45 2.62 0.80 -3.28
CA ILE A 45 3.77 1.71 -3.42
C ILE A 45 3.72 2.66 -2.22
N SER A 46 4.66 2.51 -1.29
CA SER A 46 4.79 3.37 -0.12
C SER A 46 5.53 4.65 -0.50
N ILE A 47 4.86 5.78 -0.27
CA ILE A 47 5.33 7.12 -0.62
C ILE A 47 5.42 7.94 0.66
N ALA A 48 6.62 8.43 0.97
CA ALA A 48 6.79 9.41 2.03
C ALA A 48 6.44 10.81 1.50
N PHE A 49 5.83 11.67 2.31
CA PHE A 49 5.69 13.08 1.94
C PHE A 49 5.86 14.01 3.13
N TYR A 50 6.34 15.22 2.85
CA TYR A 50 6.39 16.32 3.81
C TYR A 50 5.67 17.52 3.22
N CYS A 51 4.72 18.06 3.97
CA CYS A 51 4.08 19.34 3.67
C CYS A 51 4.68 20.38 4.61
N GLU A 52 5.20 21.46 4.05
CA GLU A 52 5.58 22.64 4.80
C GLU A 52 4.27 23.41 5.11
N THR A 53 4.03 23.78 6.36
CA THR A 53 2.79 24.42 6.84
C THR A 53 3.14 25.70 7.60
N ASP A 54 2.59 26.83 7.17
CA ASP A 54 2.79 28.12 7.82
C ASP A 54 1.63 28.42 8.78
N ASP A 55 1.96 28.79 10.02
CA ASP A 55 1.04 28.88 11.17
C ASP A 55 -0.10 29.93 11.03
N ASP A 56 -0.04 30.80 10.00
CA ASP A 56 -0.82 32.05 9.99
C ASP A 56 -2.03 32.05 9.01
N TYR A 57 -2.06 31.24 7.94
CA TYR A 57 -3.12 31.35 6.93
C TYR A 57 -3.61 30.03 6.26
N GLY A 58 -3.00 28.87 6.52
CA GLY A 58 -3.20 27.66 5.69
C GLY A 58 -3.69 26.38 6.38
N ASP A 59 -4.02 26.41 7.66
CA ASP A 59 -4.17 25.20 8.50
C ASP A 59 -5.29 24.24 8.03
N LEU A 60 -6.47 24.78 7.70
CA LEU A 60 -7.64 23.94 7.38
C LEU A 60 -7.58 23.28 6.00
N SER A 61 -6.87 23.87 5.03
CA SER A 61 -6.72 23.32 3.68
C SER A 61 -5.59 22.32 3.60
N SER A 62 -4.49 22.57 4.30
CA SER A 62 -3.34 21.67 4.37
C SER A 62 -3.69 20.41 5.15
N GLU A 63 -4.32 20.50 6.33
CA GLU A 63 -4.78 19.33 7.09
C GLU A 63 -5.75 18.45 6.29
N ARG A 64 -6.67 19.06 5.54
CA ARG A 64 -7.60 18.32 4.68
C ARG A 64 -6.91 17.63 3.51
N PHE A 65 -5.88 18.26 2.96
CA PHE A 65 -5.08 17.68 1.89
C PHE A 65 -4.24 16.50 2.39
N ILE A 66 -3.59 16.66 3.55
CA ILE A 66 -2.85 15.61 4.25
C ILE A 66 -3.79 14.44 4.55
N GLY A 67 -4.94 14.70 5.17
CA GLY A 67 -5.92 13.67 5.48
C GLY A 67 -6.47 12.97 4.23
N ALA A 68 -6.66 13.69 3.12
CA ALA A 68 -7.08 13.07 1.86
C ALA A 68 -6.00 12.17 1.24
N LEU A 69 -4.72 12.47 1.46
CA LEU A 69 -3.60 11.62 1.04
C LEU A 69 -3.47 10.38 1.94
N GLU A 70 -3.63 10.54 3.25
CA GLU A 70 -3.60 9.42 4.21
C GLU A 70 -4.78 8.46 4.01
N ASP A 71 -5.98 8.99 3.79
CA ASP A 71 -7.21 8.23 3.55
C ASP A 71 -7.30 7.66 2.12
N PHE A 72 -6.30 7.93 1.27
CA PHE A 72 -6.32 7.45 -0.11
C PHE A 72 -6.19 5.92 -0.16
N GLU A 73 -7.32 5.23 -0.39
CA GLU A 73 -7.34 3.79 -0.63
C GLU A 73 -7.01 3.48 -2.09
N GLY A 74 -5.74 3.22 -2.39
CA GLY A 74 -5.30 2.88 -3.74
C GLY A 74 -4.03 2.04 -3.80
N LEU A 75 -3.39 2.04 -4.97
CA LEU A 75 -2.07 1.43 -5.18
C LEU A 75 -0.96 2.19 -4.43
N PHE A 76 -1.17 3.48 -4.21
CA PHE A 76 -0.23 4.37 -3.54
C PHE A 76 -0.68 4.57 -2.09
N HIS A 77 0.25 4.44 -1.16
CA HIS A 77 0.02 4.74 0.25
C HIS A 77 0.95 5.86 0.67
N PHE A 78 0.35 6.95 1.15
CA PHE A 78 1.07 8.16 1.52
C PHE A 78 1.29 8.19 3.03
N TYR A 79 2.52 8.50 3.44
CA TYR A 79 2.92 8.60 4.83
C TYR A 79 3.53 9.97 5.10
N PRO A 80 2.92 10.80 5.97
CA PRO A 80 3.51 12.07 6.34
C PRO A 80 4.75 11.85 7.22
N LEU A 81 5.80 12.64 6.96
CA LEU A 81 6.99 12.69 7.79
C LEU A 81 7.24 14.12 8.26
N ASP A 82 7.69 14.26 9.50
CA ASP A 82 7.99 15.56 10.11
C ASP A 82 9.36 16.08 9.66
N GLY A 83 9.42 16.59 8.42
CA GLY A 83 10.54 17.37 7.91
C GLY A 83 11.17 16.84 6.62
N LYS A 84 11.77 17.77 5.86
CA LYS A 84 12.45 17.50 4.59
C LYS A 84 13.54 16.43 4.74
N GLU A 85 14.38 16.55 5.77
CA GLU A 85 15.50 15.63 6.02
C GLU A 85 15.03 14.19 6.32
N ALA A 86 13.91 14.04 7.02
CA ALA A 86 13.33 12.73 7.33
C ALA A 86 12.88 12.00 6.04
N VAL A 87 12.32 12.73 5.08
CA VAL A 87 11.95 12.18 3.76
C VAL A 87 13.19 11.69 3.00
N TYR A 88 14.25 12.50 2.95
CA TYR A 88 15.51 12.09 2.30
C TYR A 88 16.12 10.84 2.93
N GLU A 89 16.13 10.77 4.27
CA GLU A 89 16.67 9.63 4.99
C GLU A 89 15.84 8.36 4.76
N ALA A 90 14.51 8.46 4.83
CA ALA A 90 13.62 7.32 4.69
C ALA A 90 13.66 6.73 3.28
N VAL A 91 13.72 7.57 2.24
CA VAL A 91 13.94 7.14 0.85
C VAL A 91 15.35 6.56 0.66
N GLY A 92 16.37 7.20 1.26
CA GLY A 92 17.75 6.71 1.20
C GLY A 92 17.96 5.35 1.88
N ARG A 93 17.15 5.02 2.89
CA ARG A 93 17.13 3.71 3.56
C ARG A 93 16.34 2.65 2.81
N GLY A 94 15.59 3.03 1.77
CA GLY A 94 14.69 2.14 1.03
C GLY A 94 13.45 1.74 1.84
N GLU A 95 13.06 2.52 2.85
CA GLU A 95 11.81 2.32 3.61
C GLU A 95 10.59 2.76 2.78
N TYR A 96 10.80 3.65 1.82
CA TYR A 96 9.81 4.16 0.87
C TYR A 96 10.40 4.18 -0.55
N GLU A 97 9.56 3.93 -1.57
CA GLU A 97 10.01 3.95 -2.97
C GLU A 97 10.32 5.37 -3.45
N CYS A 98 9.56 6.35 -2.98
CA CYS A 98 9.77 7.77 -3.30
C CYS A 98 9.30 8.69 -2.16
N GLY A 99 9.78 9.94 -2.23
CA GLY A 99 9.49 11.02 -1.30
C GLY A 99 8.99 12.26 -2.03
N TYR A 100 7.92 12.89 -1.54
CA TYR A 100 7.44 14.19 -2.04
C TYR A 100 7.73 15.31 -1.04
N LEU A 101 8.31 16.41 -1.51
CA LEU A 101 8.39 17.66 -0.76
C LEU A 101 7.40 18.63 -1.36
N ILE A 102 6.36 18.96 -0.59
CA ILE A 102 5.25 19.81 -0.99
C ILE A 102 5.44 21.17 -0.29
N PRO A 103 5.69 22.25 -1.04
CA PRO A 103 5.85 23.59 -0.49
C PRO A 103 4.51 24.15 0.02
N GLU A 104 4.58 25.14 0.91
CA GLU A 104 3.42 25.80 1.53
C GLU A 104 2.43 26.36 0.49
N ASP A 105 2.98 27.03 -0.53
CA ASP A 105 2.20 27.70 -1.56
C ASP A 105 1.61 26.74 -2.62
N PHE A 106 1.88 25.44 -2.50
CA PHE A 106 1.46 24.43 -3.48
C PHE A 106 -0.05 24.45 -3.75
N LEU A 107 -0.86 24.46 -2.69
CA LEU A 107 -2.31 24.43 -2.84
C LEU A 107 -2.85 25.74 -3.40
N THR A 108 -2.28 26.88 -3.01
CA THR A 108 -2.68 28.20 -3.48
C THR A 108 -2.31 28.40 -4.95
N GLU A 109 -1.10 28.04 -5.35
CA GLU A 109 -0.61 28.18 -6.72
C GLU A 109 -1.35 27.26 -7.70
N ILE A 110 -1.68 26.03 -7.28
CA ILE A 110 -2.53 25.12 -8.08
C ILE A 110 -3.95 25.69 -8.26
N LEU A 111 -4.53 26.26 -7.20
CA LEU A 111 -5.87 26.83 -7.25
C LEU A 111 -5.91 28.10 -8.11
N ASP A 112 -4.84 28.90 -8.10
CA ASP A 112 -4.68 30.10 -8.92
C ASP A 112 -4.31 29.79 -10.39
N GLY A 113 -4.01 28.54 -10.71
CA GLY A 113 -3.82 28.05 -12.08
C GLY A 113 -2.40 28.21 -12.62
N GLU A 114 -1.42 28.45 -11.75
CA GLU A 114 -0.01 28.46 -12.11
C GLU A 114 0.49 27.01 -12.24
N ASN A 115 1.07 26.67 -13.41
CA ASN A 115 1.38 25.29 -13.81
C ASN A 115 2.89 25.01 -13.82
N ASP A 116 3.61 25.49 -12.81
CA ASP A 116 5.04 25.22 -12.68
C ASP A 116 5.29 23.91 -11.91
N GLU A 117 6.53 23.41 -11.93
CA GLU A 117 6.93 22.19 -11.20
C GLU A 117 6.94 22.45 -9.68
N LEU A 118 5.77 22.40 -9.04
CA LEU A 118 5.60 22.82 -7.65
C LEU A 118 6.00 21.76 -6.61
N ILE A 119 6.21 20.49 -7.00
CA ILE A 119 6.58 19.42 -6.05
C ILE A 119 7.97 18.91 -6.39
N THR A 120 8.83 18.81 -5.38
CA THR A 120 10.11 18.12 -5.53
C THR A 120 9.96 16.64 -5.23
N VAL A 121 10.34 15.79 -6.18
CA VAL A 121 10.32 14.33 -6.05
C VAL A 121 11.71 13.82 -5.72
N ILE A 122 11.79 12.97 -4.70
CA ILE A 122 13.01 12.27 -4.28
C ILE A 122 12.82 10.79 -4.57
N THR A 123 13.79 10.18 -5.25
CA THR A 123 13.82 8.74 -5.54
C THR A 123 15.15 8.16 -5.09
N SER A 124 15.16 6.89 -4.68
CA SER A 124 16.37 6.12 -4.33
C SER A 124 17.27 5.86 -5.54
#